data_AF-X0SK62-F1
#
_entry.id   AF-X0SK62-F1
#
_cell.length_a   1.000
_cell.length_b   1.000
_cell.length_c   1.000
_cell.angle_alpha   90.00
_cell.angle_beta   90.00
_cell.angle_gamma   90.00
#
_symmetry.space_group_name_H-M   'P 1'
#
loop_
_entity.id
_entity.type
_entity.pdbx_description
1 polymer ?
#
loop_
_entity_poly.entity_id
_entity_poly.type
_entity_poly.pdbx_seq_one_letter_code
_entity_poly.pdbx_strand_id
1 'polypeptide(L)'
;MTSSNISVGLDVGSTKVITCVGKFENGASDIIGVGKSANSGIRKGVVVDIEETVSAISASLEEAERMAGVPLQNAIVGISGPHIESEQNKGVIAVSRGDGEISEEDKIHAIDAAKMVPSQPNREVLHVIPQTFIIDGQEEIKDPTGMTGIRLEVNSLIISSSTNAVKSLGRAIEQSGLQIQEIVFSPIATSQVLLSKRQKDIGVILVDIGASTTSYSVFEEGDLIHCGVIPIGSTHITNDIAIGLRTNIELADMIKLKHGYAIPDKVAEKEEINLSKLDKTEEGAASIKYVAEIIEARLNEILMMIKESLNEIDRDGNLPAGVVLTGGGAKIDGIVELTKSTLCLPAQVGKPILEISGLVDKVDDPIYSTSIGLMLYGKSKIGGGNSF
;
A
#
# COMPACT_ATOMS: atom_id res chain seq x y z
N MET A 1 10.70 -31.50 -2.94
CA MET A 1 10.98 -30.17 -2.36
C MET A 1 9.78 -29.81 -1.51
N THR A 2 9.96 -29.57 -0.22
CA THR A 2 8.83 -29.26 0.68
C THR A 2 8.42 -27.81 0.52
N SER A 3 7.13 -27.56 0.31
CA SER A 3 6.52 -26.23 0.18
C SER A 3 6.59 -25.37 1.46
N SER A 4 7.32 -25.82 2.49
CA SER A 4 7.31 -25.25 3.85
C SER A 4 8.00 -23.89 3.99
N ASN A 5 8.71 -23.43 2.96
CA ASN A 5 9.54 -22.22 3.00
C ASN A 5 9.20 -21.22 1.89
N ILE A 6 8.04 -21.38 1.23
CA ILE A 6 7.60 -20.50 0.14
C ILE A 6 6.51 -19.57 0.66
N SER A 7 6.60 -18.29 0.33
CA SER A 7 5.50 -17.34 0.51
C SER A 7 5.17 -16.64 -0.79
N VAL A 8 3.90 -16.29 -0.95
CA VAL A 8 3.36 -15.65 -2.14
C VAL A 8 2.67 -14.36 -1.73
N GLY A 9 3.07 -13.24 -2.33
CA GLY A 9 2.38 -11.96 -2.25
C GLY A 9 1.61 -11.71 -3.53
N LEU A 10 0.32 -11.40 -3.43
CA LEU A 10 -0.55 -11.09 -4.56
C LEU A 10 -1.12 -9.67 -4.41
N ASP A 11 -0.66 -8.75 -5.26
CA ASP A 11 -1.19 -7.39 -5.34
C ASP A 11 -2.16 -7.27 -6.51
N VAL A 12 -3.45 -7.10 -6.23
CA VAL A 12 -4.52 -7.03 -7.23
C VAL A 12 -4.90 -5.57 -7.48
N GLY A 13 -4.10 -4.88 -8.30
CA GLY A 13 -4.28 -3.47 -8.63
C GLY A 13 -5.30 -3.21 -9.75
N SER A 14 -5.67 -1.94 -9.95
CA SER A 14 -6.66 -1.56 -10.96
C SER A 14 -6.21 -1.73 -12.40
N THR A 15 -4.92 -1.57 -12.68
CA THR A 15 -4.35 -1.68 -14.04
C THR A 15 -3.48 -2.91 -14.22
N LYS A 16 -3.09 -3.56 -13.12
CA LYS A 16 -2.20 -4.73 -13.13
C LYS A 16 -2.41 -5.59 -11.89
N VAL A 17 -2.20 -6.89 -12.05
CA VAL A 17 -1.99 -7.83 -10.96
C VAL A 17 -0.52 -8.22 -10.93
N ILE A 18 0.08 -8.25 -9.75
CA ILE A 18 1.47 -8.67 -9.56
C ILE A 18 1.52 -9.78 -8.52
N THR A 19 2.10 -10.91 -8.90
CA THR A 19 2.41 -12.03 -8.02
C THR A 19 3.91 -12.05 -7.75
N CYS A 20 4.31 -12.10 -6.48
CA CYS A 20 5.71 -12.27 -6.07
C CYS A 20 5.87 -13.54 -5.24
N VAL A 21 6.84 -14.38 -5.59
CA VAL A 21 7.11 -15.66 -4.93
C VAL A 21 8.49 -15.64 -4.31
N GLY A 22 8.52 -15.84 -2.99
CA GLY A 22 9.73 -15.82 -2.17
C GLY A 22 10.04 -17.18 -1.60
N LYS A 23 11.33 -17.50 -1.51
CA LYS A 23 11.87 -18.65 -0.80
C LYS A 23 12.71 -18.18 0.38
N PHE A 24 12.47 -18.75 1.55
CA PHE A 24 13.15 -18.36 2.79
C PHE A 24 13.93 -19.52 3.39
N GLU A 25 15.26 -19.47 3.28
CA GLU A 25 16.15 -20.51 3.81
C GLU A 25 17.36 -19.86 4.49
N ASN A 26 17.74 -20.38 5.66
CA ASN A 26 18.96 -19.96 6.39
C ASN A 26 19.07 -18.44 6.63
N GLY A 27 17.92 -17.76 6.82
CA GLY A 27 17.86 -16.30 7.01
C GLY A 27 17.83 -15.49 5.71
N ALA A 28 18.21 -16.08 4.57
CA ALA A 28 18.12 -15.45 3.26
C ALA A 28 16.68 -15.38 2.75
N SER A 29 16.39 -14.36 1.95
CA SER A 29 15.10 -14.13 1.32
C SER A 29 15.31 -13.98 -0.18
N ASP A 30 15.00 -15.03 -0.93
CA ASP A 30 15.20 -15.07 -2.38
C ASP A 30 13.87 -14.89 -3.11
N ILE A 31 13.80 -13.93 -4.04
CA ILE A 31 12.69 -13.89 -5.00
C ILE A 31 12.98 -14.91 -6.10
N ILE A 32 12.16 -15.95 -6.15
CA ILE A 32 12.29 -17.07 -7.09
C ILE A 32 11.31 -17.00 -8.25
N GLY A 33 10.25 -16.18 -8.16
CA GLY A 33 9.29 -16.00 -9.24
C GLY A 33 8.52 -14.68 -9.12
N VAL A 34 8.22 -14.08 -10.27
CA VAL A 34 7.40 -12.86 -10.37
C VAL A 34 6.51 -13.00 -11.58
N GLY A 35 5.22 -12.70 -11.43
CA GLY A 35 4.28 -12.62 -12.53
C GLY A 35 3.61 -11.26 -12.56
N LYS A 36 3.27 -10.78 -13.75
CA LYS A 36 2.55 -9.53 -13.94
C LYS A 36 1.56 -9.65 -15.09
N SER A 37 0.30 -9.36 -14.81
CA SER A 37 -0.74 -9.28 -15.84
C SER A 37 -1.41 -7.91 -15.83
N ALA A 38 -1.93 -7.48 -16.98
CA ALA A 38 -2.79 -6.31 -17.05
C ALA A 38 -4.15 -6.63 -16.39
N ASN A 39 -4.78 -5.64 -15.78
CA ASN A 39 -6.09 -5.78 -15.18
C ASN A 39 -6.99 -4.63 -15.61
N SER A 40 -8.27 -4.92 -15.80
CA SER A 40 -9.32 -3.94 -16.08
C SER A 40 -10.57 -4.13 -15.21
N GLY A 41 -10.62 -5.22 -14.43
CA GLY A 41 -11.78 -5.61 -13.64
C GLY A 41 -11.93 -4.90 -12.30
N ILE A 42 -11.00 -4.03 -11.93
CA ILE A 42 -11.04 -3.25 -10.68
C ILE A 42 -11.14 -1.76 -10.96
N ARG A 43 -12.07 -1.10 -10.28
CA ARG A 43 -12.22 0.37 -10.27
C ARG A 43 -12.18 0.90 -8.85
N LYS A 44 -11.27 1.86 -8.59
CA LYS A 44 -11.09 2.51 -7.28
C LYS A 44 -10.99 1.48 -6.14
N GLY A 45 -10.21 0.42 -6.35
CA GLY A 45 -10.00 -0.65 -5.37
C GLY A 45 -11.14 -1.65 -5.20
N VAL A 46 -12.22 -1.56 -5.99
CA VAL A 46 -13.35 -2.50 -5.93
C VAL A 46 -13.42 -3.33 -7.21
N VAL A 47 -13.60 -4.65 -7.08
CA VAL A 47 -13.86 -5.55 -8.21
C VAL A 47 -15.23 -5.24 -8.81
N VAL A 48 -15.24 -4.75 -10.05
CA VAL A 48 -16.45 -4.47 -10.84
C VAL A 48 -16.68 -5.51 -11.92
N ASP A 49 -15.64 -6.20 -12.35
CA ASP A 49 -15.69 -7.33 -13.27
C ASP A 49 -14.85 -8.48 -12.69
N ILE A 50 -15.54 -9.54 -12.27
CA ILE A 50 -14.90 -10.70 -11.63
C ILE A 50 -14.14 -11.51 -12.68
N GLU A 51 -14.67 -11.68 -13.90
CA GLU A 51 -14.08 -12.55 -14.92
C GLU A 51 -12.75 -11.98 -15.46
N GLU A 52 -12.73 -10.66 -15.71
CA GLU A 52 -11.50 -9.94 -16.06
C GLU A 52 -10.46 -10.03 -14.93
N THR A 53 -10.89 -9.87 -13.67
CA THR A 53 -9.99 -9.94 -12.51
C THR A 53 -9.44 -11.35 -12.33
N VAL A 54 -10.27 -12.39 -12.46
CA VAL A 54 -9.86 -13.81 -12.42
C VAL A 54 -8.82 -14.08 -13.51
N SER A 55 -9.09 -13.64 -14.75
CA SER A 55 -8.17 -13.84 -15.88
C SER A 55 -6.82 -13.18 -15.63
N ALA A 56 -6.82 -11.95 -15.09
CA ALA A 56 -5.60 -11.24 -14.73
C ALA A 56 -4.81 -11.93 -13.60
N ILE A 57 -5.51 -12.43 -12.57
CA ILE A 57 -4.89 -13.18 -11.47
C ILE A 57 -4.26 -14.48 -12.01
N SER A 58 -5.01 -15.29 -12.76
CA SER A 58 -4.52 -16.56 -13.32
C SER A 58 -3.28 -16.35 -14.19
N ALA A 59 -3.29 -15.35 -15.08
CA ALA A 59 -2.13 -15.05 -15.92
C ALA A 59 -0.89 -14.63 -15.11
N SER A 60 -1.08 -13.86 -14.04
CA SER A 60 0.01 -13.48 -13.13
C SER A 60 0.53 -14.68 -12.32
N LEU A 61 -0.36 -15.56 -11.87
CA LEU A 61 0.01 -16.79 -11.17
C LEU A 61 0.80 -17.74 -12.07
N GLU A 62 0.33 -17.99 -13.30
CA GLU A 62 1.00 -18.86 -14.27
C GLU A 62 2.43 -18.39 -14.60
N GLU A 63 2.63 -17.09 -14.79
CA GLU A 63 3.96 -16.53 -15.03
C GLU A 63 4.88 -16.72 -13.81
N ALA A 64 4.37 -16.47 -12.61
CA ALA A 64 5.12 -16.62 -11.37
C ALA A 64 5.46 -18.10 -11.08
N GLU A 65 4.52 -19.02 -11.27
CA GLU A 65 4.70 -20.48 -11.14
C GLU A 65 5.77 -21.00 -12.09
N ARG A 66 5.72 -20.59 -13.36
CA ARG A 66 6.70 -20.98 -14.36
C ARG A 66 8.11 -20.53 -13.98
N MET A 67 8.25 -19.34 -13.40
CA MET A 67 9.54 -18.82 -12.94
C MET A 67 10.03 -19.51 -11.66
N ALA A 68 9.13 -19.72 -10.70
CA ALA A 68 9.45 -20.36 -9.42
C ALA A 68 9.65 -21.88 -9.52
N GLY A 69 9.10 -22.53 -10.55
CA GLY A 69 9.18 -23.96 -10.77
C GLY A 69 8.34 -24.79 -9.78
N VAL A 70 7.35 -24.16 -9.14
CA VAL A 70 6.51 -24.75 -8.09
C VAL A 70 5.07 -24.26 -8.24
N PRO A 71 4.05 -25.10 -7.98
CA PRO A 71 2.66 -24.66 -7.96
C PRO A 71 2.38 -23.78 -6.74
N LEU A 72 1.54 -22.75 -6.91
CA LEU A 72 1.13 -21.83 -5.86
C LEU A 72 -0.28 -22.19 -5.40
N GLN A 73 -0.44 -22.43 -4.10
CA GLN A 73 -1.74 -22.82 -3.52
C GLN A 73 -2.35 -21.70 -2.68
N ASN A 74 -1.52 -20.95 -1.96
CA ASN A 74 -1.95 -19.96 -1.00
C ASN A 74 -1.20 -18.64 -1.23
N ALA A 75 -1.83 -17.50 -0.95
CA ALA A 75 -1.16 -16.21 -0.97
C ALA A 75 -1.63 -15.25 0.12
N ILE A 76 -0.73 -14.32 0.48
CA ILE A 76 -1.07 -13.09 1.18
C ILE A 76 -1.52 -12.07 0.12
N VAL A 77 -2.70 -11.51 0.32
CA VAL A 77 -3.38 -10.70 -0.70
C VAL A 77 -3.44 -9.26 -0.24
N GLY A 78 -3.03 -8.34 -1.11
CA GLY A 78 -3.18 -6.90 -0.88
C GLY A 78 -4.61 -6.43 -1.16
N ILE A 79 -5.16 -5.63 -0.25
CA ILE A 79 -6.36 -4.84 -0.50
C ILE A 79 -6.05 -3.35 -0.27
N SER A 80 -6.51 -2.51 -1.17
CA SER A 80 -6.46 -1.06 -1.04
C SER A 80 -7.63 -0.45 -1.80
N GLY A 81 -8.26 0.57 -1.22
CA GLY A 81 -9.34 1.32 -1.86
C GLY A 81 -10.00 2.30 -0.89
N PRO A 82 -10.80 3.25 -1.40
CA PRO A 82 -11.46 4.28 -0.59
C PRO A 82 -12.51 3.73 0.39
N HIS A 83 -12.79 2.42 0.31
CA HIS A 83 -13.66 1.71 1.23
C HIS A 83 -12.93 1.28 2.52
N ILE A 84 -11.63 1.58 2.64
CA ILE A 84 -10.82 1.35 3.83
C ILE A 84 -10.83 2.59 4.70
N GLU A 85 -11.06 2.40 6.00
CA GLU A 85 -10.98 3.47 7.00
C GLU A 85 -10.12 2.99 8.16
N SER A 86 -9.46 3.94 8.82
CA SER A 86 -8.76 3.71 10.08
C SER A 86 -9.36 4.56 11.18
N GLU A 87 -9.67 3.94 12.31
CA GLU A 87 -10.24 4.61 13.48
C GLU A 87 -9.49 4.21 14.75
N GLN A 88 -9.38 5.15 15.68
CA GLN A 88 -8.82 4.88 17.01
C GLN A 88 -9.91 4.24 17.87
N ASN A 89 -9.61 3.09 18.47
CA ASN A 89 -10.52 2.44 19.40
C ASN A 89 -9.81 1.96 20.66
N LYS A 90 -10.58 1.85 21.73
CA LYS A 90 -10.09 1.48 23.05
C LYS A 90 -10.67 0.16 23.52
N GLY A 91 -9.81 -0.78 23.84
CA GLY A 91 -10.17 -2.03 24.53
C GLY A 91 -9.94 -1.89 26.03
N VAL A 92 -10.83 -2.47 26.85
CA VAL A 92 -10.71 -2.45 28.31
C VAL A 92 -11.10 -3.82 28.87
N ILE A 93 -10.25 -4.37 29.72
CA ILE A 93 -10.51 -5.61 30.46
C ILE A 93 -10.15 -5.47 31.93
N ALA A 94 -10.70 -6.37 32.76
CA ALA A 94 -10.26 -6.58 34.12
C ALA A 94 -9.25 -7.74 34.17
N VAL A 95 -8.12 -7.54 34.85
CA VAL A 95 -7.13 -8.59 35.07
C VAL A 95 -7.69 -9.55 36.11
N SER A 96 -7.94 -10.78 35.69
CA SER A 96 -8.75 -11.73 36.48
C SER A 96 -7.93 -12.57 37.46
N ARG A 97 -6.59 -12.49 37.42
CA ARG A 97 -5.69 -13.27 38.26
C ARG A 97 -5.60 -12.68 39.67
N GLY A 98 -5.51 -13.54 40.68
CA GLY A 98 -5.49 -13.14 42.09
C GLY A 98 -4.21 -12.41 42.54
N ASP A 99 -3.13 -12.52 41.78
CA ASP A 99 -1.87 -11.78 41.96
C ASP A 99 -1.83 -10.46 41.19
N GLY A 100 -2.81 -10.20 40.31
CA GLY A 100 -2.89 -9.01 39.47
C GLY A 100 -1.84 -8.96 38.36
N GLU A 101 -1.08 -10.04 38.10
CA GLU A 101 -0.07 -10.06 37.05
C GLU A 101 -0.73 -10.15 35.67
N ILE A 102 -0.32 -9.26 34.76
CA ILE A 102 -0.80 -9.20 33.38
C ILE A 102 -0.06 -10.25 32.56
N SER A 103 -0.82 -11.19 32.00
CA SER A 103 -0.30 -12.22 31.11
C SER A 103 -0.46 -11.86 29.63
N GLU A 104 0.21 -12.62 28.76
CA GLU A 104 -0.01 -12.52 27.30
C GLU A 104 -1.47 -12.78 26.93
N GLU A 105 -2.18 -13.65 27.66
CA GLU A 105 -3.61 -13.88 27.43
C GLU A 105 -4.45 -12.63 27.75
N ASP A 106 -4.12 -11.91 28.82
CA ASP A 106 -4.78 -10.64 29.16
C ASP A 106 -4.52 -9.58 28.09
N LYS A 107 -3.28 -9.49 27.58
CA LYS A 107 -2.92 -8.62 26.46
C LYS A 107 -3.75 -8.93 25.21
N ILE A 108 -3.88 -10.20 24.82
CA ILE A 108 -4.70 -10.63 23.69
C ILE A 108 -6.17 -10.29 23.93
N HIS A 109 -6.71 -10.54 25.12
CA HIS A 109 -8.09 -10.19 25.46
C HIS A 109 -8.35 -8.69 25.42
N ALA A 110 -7.40 -7.85 25.84
CA ALA A 110 -7.50 -6.40 25.72
C ALA A 110 -7.57 -5.96 24.24
N ILE A 111 -6.72 -6.53 23.39
CA ILE A 111 -6.72 -6.28 21.95
C ILE A 111 -8.03 -6.75 21.32
N ASP A 112 -8.56 -7.91 21.71
CA ASP A 112 -9.84 -8.42 21.24
C ASP A 112 -11.02 -7.56 21.70
N ALA A 113 -10.97 -7.00 22.91
CA ALA A 113 -11.95 -6.02 23.36
C ALA A 113 -11.93 -4.75 22.49
N ALA A 114 -10.75 -4.32 22.01
CA ALA A 114 -10.64 -3.21 21.06
C ALA A 114 -11.21 -3.53 19.67
N LYS A 115 -11.35 -4.82 19.29
CA LYS A 115 -12.04 -5.23 18.05
C LYS A 115 -13.54 -5.04 18.14
N MET A 116 -14.12 -5.05 19.35
CA MET A 116 -15.56 -4.92 19.58
C MET A 116 -16.04 -3.46 19.41
N VAL A 117 -15.68 -2.84 18.29
CA VAL A 117 -16.36 -1.63 17.81
C VAL A 117 -17.85 -2.00 17.61
N PRO A 118 -18.83 -1.17 18.00
CA PRO A 118 -20.22 -1.43 17.65
C PRO A 118 -20.30 -1.66 16.13
N SER A 119 -20.68 -2.87 15.75
CA SER A 119 -20.65 -3.38 14.38
C SER A 119 -21.25 -2.34 13.43
N GLN A 120 -20.41 -1.58 12.74
CA GLN A 120 -20.89 -0.80 11.61
C GLN A 120 -21.40 -1.82 10.59
N PRO A 121 -22.70 -1.86 10.28
CA PRO A 121 -23.22 -2.86 9.37
C PRO A 121 -22.47 -2.74 8.03
N ASN A 122 -22.03 -3.88 7.49
CA ASN A 122 -21.27 -4.00 6.23
C ASN A 122 -19.79 -3.60 6.27
N ARG A 123 -19.15 -3.64 7.45
CA ARG A 123 -17.68 -3.55 7.58
C ARG A 123 -17.06 -4.83 8.14
N GLU A 124 -15.82 -5.07 7.74
CA GLU A 124 -14.98 -6.16 8.19
C GLU A 124 -13.63 -5.60 8.67
N VAL A 125 -13.20 -6.00 9.87
CA VAL A 125 -11.91 -5.57 10.44
C VAL A 125 -10.80 -6.34 9.74
N LEU A 126 -9.85 -5.62 9.14
CA LEU A 126 -8.68 -6.18 8.48
C LEU A 126 -7.50 -6.28 9.45
N HIS A 127 -7.22 -5.21 10.19
CA HIS A 127 -6.07 -5.13 11.11
C HIS A 127 -6.47 -4.43 12.40
N VAL A 128 -5.85 -4.87 13.50
CA VAL A 128 -5.87 -4.17 14.79
C VAL A 128 -4.42 -3.96 15.20
N ILE A 129 -4.00 -2.69 15.22
CA ILE A 129 -2.63 -2.30 15.55
C ILE A 129 -2.65 -1.72 16.97
N PRO A 130 -2.21 -2.48 18.00
CA PRO A 130 -2.07 -1.94 19.34
C PRO A 130 -0.96 -0.89 19.36
N GLN A 131 -1.21 0.27 19.98
CA GLN A 131 -0.24 1.37 20.05
C GLN A 131 0.32 1.51 21.47
N THR A 132 -0.58 1.66 22.44
CA THR A 132 -0.22 1.85 23.84
C THR A 132 -1.17 1.09 24.74
N PHE A 133 -0.65 0.54 25.83
CA PHE A 133 -1.41 -0.02 26.92
C PHE A 133 -1.40 0.93 28.11
N ILE A 134 -2.45 0.88 28.93
CA ILE A 134 -2.60 1.68 30.14
C ILE A 134 -3.03 0.75 31.26
N ILE A 135 -2.37 0.84 32.42
CA ILE A 135 -2.65 0.01 33.59
C ILE A 135 -3.23 0.90 34.70
N ASP A 136 -4.42 0.56 35.19
CA ASP A 136 -5.10 1.28 36.29
C ASP A 136 -5.21 2.81 36.08
N GLY A 137 -5.33 3.23 34.81
CA GLY A 137 -5.42 4.65 34.42
C GLY A 137 -4.10 5.43 34.51
N GLN A 138 -2.96 4.74 34.68
CA GLN A 138 -1.63 5.32 34.76
C GLN A 138 -0.72 4.78 33.65
N GLU A 139 0.09 5.68 33.11
CA GLU A 139 1.18 5.45 32.13
C GLU A 139 0.75 4.84 30.78
N GLU A 140 1.32 5.38 29.70
CA GLU A 140 1.28 4.74 28.38
C GLU A 140 2.52 3.87 28.23
N ILE A 141 2.30 2.56 28.09
CA ILE A 141 3.37 1.56 27.99
C ILE A 141 3.22 0.75 26.71
N LYS A 142 4.34 0.30 26.13
CA LYS A 142 4.34 -0.49 24.89
C LYS A 142 4.00 -1.96 25.12
N ASP A 143 4.48 -2.54 26.23
CA ASP A 143 4.26 -3.94 26.55
C ASP A 143 3.88 -4.10 28.04
N PRO A 144 2.63 -4.52 28.35
CA PRO A 144 2.15 -4.64 29.72
C PRO A 144 2.48 -5.99 30.37
N THR A 145 3.00 -6.97 29.61
CA THR A 145 3.20 -8.33 30.10
C THR A 145 4.18 -8.36 31.27
N GLY A 146 3.79 -9.04 32.36
CA GLY A 146 4.55 -9.16 33.61
C GLY A 146 4.43 -7.97 34.55
N MET A 147 3.68 -6.93 34.18
CA MET A 147 3.31 -5.84 35.09
C MET A 147 2.11 -6.23 35.94
N THR A 148 1.83 -5.47 37.00
CA THR A 148 0.72 -5.75 37.92
C THR A 148 -0.32 -4.66 37.84
N GLY A 149 -1.60 -5.04 37.75
CA GLY A 149 -2.72 -4.11 37.80
C GLY A 149 -4.06 -4.82 37.86
N ILE A 150 -5.12 -4.04 38.04
CA ILE A 150 -6.51 -4.55 38.13
C ILE A 150 -7.23 -4.34 36.79
N ARG A 151 -6.90 -3.25 36.09
CA ARG A 151 -7.51 -2.86 34.82
C ARG A 151 -6.44 -2.65 33.76
N LEU A 152 -6.59 -3.35 32.64
CA LEU A 152 -5.75 -3.19 31.46
C LEU A 152 -6.57 -2.56 30.34
N GLU A 153 -6.04 -1.49 29.77
CA GLU A 153 -6.62 -0.81 28.62
C GLU A 153 -5.62 -0.84 27.46
N VAL A 154 -6.12 -0.84 26.24
CA VAL A 154 -5.31 -0.72 25.03
C VAL A 154 -5.91 0.33 24.12
N ASN A 155 -5.09 1.25 23.63
CA ASN A 155 -5.41 2.11 22.51
C ASN A 155 -4.90 1.43 21.23
N SER A 156 -5.79 1.25 20.26
CA SER A 156 -5.49 0.54 19.03
C SER A 156 -6.02 1.30 17.82
N LEU A 157 -5.25 1.27 16.73
CA LEU A 157 -5.73 1.67 15.42
C LEU A 157 -6.43 0.47 14.76
N ILE A 158 -7.72 0.62 14.49
CA ILE A 158 -8.54 -0.37 13.79
C ILE A 158 -8.59 0.00 12.31
N ILE A 159 -8.19 -0.93 11.45
CA ILE A 159 -8.30 -0.77 9.99
C ILE A 159 -9.40 -1.71 9.52
N SER A 160 -10.42 -1.16 8.89
CA SER A 160 -11.58 -1.92 8.41
C SER A 160 -11.90 -1.59 6.96
N SER A 161 -12.57 -2.53 6.29
CA SER A 161 -12.96 -2.44 4.89
C SER A 161 -14.44 -2.77 4.72
N SER A 162 -15.06 -2.34 3.61
CA SER A 162 -16.39 -2.79 3.23
C SER A 162 -16.41 -4.31 3.04
N THR A 163 -17.35 -5.00 3.70
CA THR A 163 -17.56 -6.45 3.54
C THR A 163 -17.77 -6.85 2.08
N ASN A 164 -18.39 -5.98 1.27
CA ASN A 164 -18.59 -6.27 -0.15
C ASN A 164 -17.29 -6.27 -0.95
N ALA A 165 -16.37 -5.35 -0.64
CA ALA A 165 -15.07 -5.28 -1.30
C ALA A 165 -14.20 -6.50 -0.94
N VAL A 166 -14.19 -6.89 0.33
CA VAL A 166 -13.50 -8.11 0.79
C VAL A 166 -14.06 -9.36 0.10
N LYS A 167 -15.39 -9.52 0.07
CA LYS A 167 -16.03 -10.67 -0.57
C LYS A 167 -15.85 -10.73 -2.08
N SER A 168 -15.89 -9.60 -2.79
CA SER A 168 -15.72 -9.60 -4.24
C SER A 168 -14.29 -9.93 -4.65
N LEU A 169 -13.30 -9.40 -3.93
CA LEU A 169 -11.89 -9.78 -4.08
C LEU A 169 -11.68 -11.26 -3.75
N GLY A 170 -12.24 -11.72 -2.62
CA GLY A 170 -12.19 -13.10 -2.18
C GLY A 170 -12.65 -14.08 -3.26
N ARG A 171 -13.83 -13.81 -3.83
CA ARG A 171 -14.41 -14.62 -4.91
C ARG A 171 -13.54 -14.66 -6.16
N ALA A 172 -12.96 -13.52 -6.58
CA ALA A 172 -12.09 -13.49 -7.76
C ALA A 172 -10.82 -14.34 -7.56
N ILE A 173 -10.26 -14.32 -6.36
CA ILE A 173 -9.05 -15.09 -6.05
C ILE A 173 -9.37 -16.59 -5.93
N GLU A 174 -10.43 -16.96 -5.23
CA GLU A 174 -10.85 -18.37 -5.11
C GLU A 174 -11.17 -18.98 -6.49
N GLN A 175 -11.81 -18.22 -7.39
CA GLN A 175 -12.11 -18.66 -8.75
C GLN A 175 -10.86 -18.83 -9.63
N SER A 176 -9.75 -18.17 -9.30
CA SER A 176 -8.45 -18.40 -9.94
C SER A 176 -7.74 -19.67 -9.46
N GLY A 177 -8.31 -20.38 -8.49
CA GLY A 177 -7.74 -21.62 -7.93
C GLY A 177 -6.76 -21.39 -6.76
N LEU A 178 -6.67 -20.17 -6.25
CA LEU A 178 -5.79 -19.78 -5.15
C LEU A 178 -6.57 -19.64 -3.84
N GLN A 179 -6.00 -20.12 -2.73
CA GLN A 179 -6.53 -19.90 -1.38
C GLN A 179 -5.95 -18.63 -0.77
N ILE A 180 -6.78 -17.87 -0.07
CA ILE A 180 -6.34 -16.67 0.64
C ILE A 180 -5.85 -17.09 2.01
N GLN A 181 -4.58 -16.83 2.29
CA GLN A 181 -4.02 -17.03 3.62
C GLN A 181 -4.39 -15.84 4.54
N GLU A 182 -4.24 -14.62 4.04
CA GLU A 182 -4.59 -13.39 4.77
C GLU A 182 -4.82 -12.25 3.78
N ILE A 183 -5.71 -11.32 4.12
CA ILE A 183 -5.93 -10.07 3.38
C ILE A 183 -5.27 -8.94 4.17
N VAL A 184 -4.30 -8.27 3.55
CA VAL A 184 -3.49 -7.24 4.19
C VAL A 184 -3.77 -5.90 3.53
N PHE A 185 -3.91 -4.85 4.33
CA PHE A 185 -3.99 -3.50 3.81
C PHE A 185 -2.64 -3.14 3.17
N SER A 186 -2.63 -2.95 1.84
CA SER A 186 -1.40 -2.91 1.05
C SER A 186 -0.30 -1.99 1.61
N PRO A 187 -0.57 -0.75 2.06
CA PRO A 187 0.45 0.14 2.64
C PRO A 187 1.19 -0.42 3.84
N ILE A 188 0.55 -1.27 4.67
CA ILE A 188 1.24 -1.93 5.79
C ILE A 188 2.35 -2.82 5.25
N ALA A 189 2.02 -3.68 4.28
CA ALA A 189 2.97 -4.60 3.67
C ALA A 189 4.09 -3.82 2.94
N THR A 190 3.72 -2.79 2.17
CA THR A 190 4.67 -1.93 1.45
C THR A 190 5.63 -1.20 2.40
N SER A 191 5.17 -0.80 3.58
CA SER A 191 6.00 -0.15 4.59
C SER A 191 7.15 -1.02 5.11
N GLN A 192 6.98 -2.35 5.11
CA GLN A 192 8.01 -3.28 5.57
C GLN A 192 9.19 -3.35 4.60
N VAL A 193 8.97 -2.99 3.33
CA VAL A 193 9.97 -3.02 2.27
C VAL A 193 10.69 -1.68 2.13
N LEU A 194 9.96 -0.58 2.31
CA LEU A 194 10.45 0.75 1.93
C LEU A 194 10.83 1.64 3.11
N LEU A 195 10.36 1.35 4.32
CA LEU A 195 10.61 2.19 5.49
C LEU A 195 11.55 1.49 6.48
N SER A 196 12.62 2.17 6.86
CA SER A 196 13.50 1.72 7.94
C SER A 196 12.85 1.95 9.30
N LYS A 197 13.27 1.16 10.31
CA LYS A 197 12.84 1.34 11.69
C LYS A 197 13.05 2.78 12.16
N ARG A 198 14.23 3.36 11.87
CA ARG A 198 14.54 4.75 12.20
C ARG A 198 13.53 5.74 11.61
N GLN A 199 13.10 5.56 10.36
CA GLN A 199 12.10 6.44 9.76
C GLN A 199 10.75 6.33 10.45
N LYS A 200 10.32 5.11 10.80
CA LYS A 200 9.09 4.87 11.55
C LYS A 200 9.16 5.45 12.96
N ASP A 201 10.32 5.38 13.61
CA ASP A 201 10.53 5.92 14.96
C ASP A 201 10.44 7.45 14.98
N ILE A 202 11.05 8.14 14.01
CA ILE A 202 11.15 9.61 14.03
C ILE A 202 10.03 10.33 13.28
N GLY A 203 9.09 9.64 12.64
CA GLY A 203 7.98 10.26 11.91
C GLY A 203 8.14 10.24 10.38
N VAL A 204 7.38 9.40 9.68
CA VAL A 204 7.40 9.26 8.21
C VAL A 204 6.01 8.97 7.65
N ILE A 205 5.72 9.46 6.45
CA ILE A 205 4.55 9.05 5.67
C ILE A 205 4.99 8.28 4.42
N LEU A 206 4.44 7.08 4.23
CA LEU A 206 4.52 6.34 2.98
C LEU A 206 3.29 6.70 2.12
N VAL A 207 3.52 7.08 0.87
CA VAL A 207 2.46 7.44 -0.10
C VAL A 207 2.64 6.59 -1.36
N ASP A 208 1.65 5.74 -1.65
CA ASP A 208 1.58 4.94 -2.88
C ASP A 208 0.62 5.61 -3.87
N ILE A 209 1.17 6.18 -4.95
CA ILE A 209 0.38 6.77 -6.03
C ILE A 209 0.14 5.68 -7.08
N GLY A 210 -0.99 4.99 -6.92
CA GLY A 210 -1.44 3.94 -7.83
C GLY A 210 -2.08 4.48 -9.11
N ALA A 211 -2.81 3.61 -9.81
CA ALA A 211 -3.54 3.98 -11.02
C ALA A 211 -4.83 4.74 -10.70
N SER A 212 -5.76 4.11 -9.97
CA SER A 212 -7.07 4.69 -9.67
C SER A 212 -7.16 5.35 -8.28
N THR A 213 -6.21 5.08 -7.40
CA THR A 213 -6.18 5.53 -6.00
C THR A 213 -4.78 5.93 -5.58
N THR A 214 -4.71 6.70 -4.49
CA THR A 214 -3.48 7.02 -3.77
C THR A 214 -3.69 6.61 -2.33
N SER A 215 -2.86 5.71 -1.81
CA SER A 215 -2.96 5.27 -0.41
C SER A 215 -1.79 5.76 0.41
N TYR A 216 -2.01 5.99 1.69
CA TYR A 216 -0.96 6.46 2.59
C TYR A 216 -0.99 5.76 3.94
N SER A 217 0.15 5.79 4.62
CA SER A 217 0.33 5.31 5.99
C SER A 217 1.35 6.18 6.71
N VAL A 218 1.01 6.67 7.89
CA VAL A 218 1.82 7.57 8.72
C VAL A 218 2.32 6.80 9.92
N PHE A 219 3.63 6.83 10.14
CA PHE A 219 4.29 6.16 11.24
C PHE A 219 5.01 7.17 12.13
N GLU A 220 4.94 6.97 13.44
CA GLU A 220 5.68 7.73 14.44
C GLU A 220 5.87 6.86 15.70
N GLU A 221 6.99 7.02 16.41
CA GLU A 221 7.31 6.21 17.61
C GLU A 221 7.25 4.69 17.36
N GLY A 222 7.51 4.29 16.11
CA GLY A 222 7.51 2.91 15.66
C GLY A 222 6.13 2.36 15.25
N ASP A 223 5.05 3.08 15.56
CA ASP A 223 3.68 2.61 15.34
C ASP A 223 3.07 3.21 14.06
N LEU A 224 2.10 2.50 13.49
CA LEU A 224 1.19 3.10 12.51
C LEU A 224 0.16 3.96 13.25
N ILE A 225 0.19 5.27 13.03
CA ILE A 225 -0.68 6.23 13.74
C ILE A 225 -1.90 6.66 12.93
N HIS A 226 -1.81 6.60 11.61
CA HIS A 226 -2.88 7.00 10.70
C HIS A 226 -2.70 6.40 9.30
N CYS A 227 -3.78 6.12 8.59
CA CYS A 227 -3.71 5.67 7.20
C CYS A 227 -5.03 5.90 6.47
N GLY A 228 -4.98 5.89 5.14
CA GLY A 228 -6.17 6.10 4.34
C GLY A 228 -5.93 5.90 2.85
N VAL A 229 -7.01 6.04 2.08
CA VAL A 229 -6.98 5.90 0.63
C VAL A 229 -7.82 6.98 -0.04
N ILE A 230 -7.17 7.77 -0.88
CA ILE A 230 -7.77 8.82 -1.70
C ILE A 230 -8.24 8.20 -3.03
N PRO A 231 -9.47 8.48 -3.50
CA PRO A 231 -10.04 7.94 -4.74
C PRO A 231 -9.50 8.59 -6.03
N ILE A 232 -8.24 9.05 -5.99
CA ILE A 232 -7.53 9.72 -7.09
C ILE A 232 -6.14 9.11 -7.21
N GLY A 233 -5.71 8.84 -8.44
CA GLY A 233 -4.41 8.25 -8.76
C GLY A 233 -3.96 8.66 -10.16
N SER A 234 -2.85 8.07 -10.63
CA SER A 234 -2.18 8.46 -11.88
C SER A 234 -3.00 8.29 -13.17
N THR A 235 -4.09 7.52 -13.19
CA THR A 235 -5.03 7.45 -14.33
C THR A 235 -5.84 8.75 -14.46
N HIS A 236 -6.05 9.49 -13.37
CA HIS A 236 -6.72 10.80 -13.45
C HIS A 236 -5.85 11.81 -14.20
N ILE A 237 -4.53 11.75 -14.01
CA ILE A 237 -3.56 12.52 -14.80
C ILE A 237 -3.69 12.18 -16.29
N THR A 238 -3.75 10.89 -16.63
CA THR A 238 -3.97 10.44 -18.02
C THR A 238 -5.25 11.02 -18.60
N ASN A 239 -6.35 10.97 -17.85
CA ASN A 239 -7.64 11.50 -18.29
C ASN A 239 -7.59 13.02 -18.51
N ASP A 240 -6.92 13.76 -17.63
CA ASP A 240 -6.78 15.20 -17.77
C ASP A 240 -5.93 15.57 -18.99
N ILE A 241 -4.87 14.80 -19.28
CA ILE A 241 -4.05 14.97 -20.50
C ILE A 241 -4.90 14.69 -21.74
N ALA A 242 -5.69 13.60 -21.74
CA ALA A 242 -6.58 13.26 -22.84
C ALA A 242 -7.58 14.40 -23.13
N ILE A 243 -8.19 14.96 -22.08
CA ILE A 243 -9.12 16.09 -22.19
C ILE A 243 -8.39 17.36 -22.67
N GLY A 244 -7.25 17.68 -22.04
CA GLY A 244 -6.48 18.89 -22.32
C GLY A 244 -5.92 18.94 -23.74
N LEU A 245 -5.43 17.80 -24.24
CA LEU A 245 -4.91 17.66 -25.61
C LEU A 245 -5.97 17.23 -26.62
N ARG A 246 -7.18 16.89 -26.17
CA ARG A 246 -8.28 16.34 -26.99
C ARG A 246 -7.87 15.11 -27.79
N THR A 247 -7.16 14.19 -27.13
CA THR A 247 -6.66 12.95 -27.71
C THR A 247 -7.24 11.73 -26.96
N ASN A 248 -7.01 10.53 -27.49
CA ASN A 248 -7.43 9.29 -26.85
C ASN A 248 -6.62 8.97 -25.58
N ILE A 249 -7.18 8.10 -24.72
CA ILE A 249 -6.61 7.80 -23.40
C ILE A 249 -5.27 7.06 -23.54
N GLU A 250 -5.15 6.18 -24.54
CA GLU A 250 -3.96 5.39 -24.81
C GLU A 250 -2.78 6.29 -25.18
N LEU A 251 -3.00 7.27 -26.07
CA LEU A 251 -2.01 8.26 -26.44
C LEU A 251 -1.66 9.19 -25.28
N ALA A 252 -2.66 9.64 -24.51
CA ALA A 252 -2.42 10.44 -23.31
C ALA A 252 -1.54 9.69 -22.28
N ASP A 253 -1.74 8.39 -22.08
CA ASP A 253 -0.94 7.59 -21.16
C ASP A 253 0.49 7.43 -21.69
N MET A 254 0.66 7.21 -23.00
CA MET A 254 1.98 7.18 -23.64
C MET A 254 2.73 8.52 -23.49
N ILE A 255 2.03 9.65 -23.63
CA ILE A 255 2.60 10.98 -23.43
C ILE A 255 3.04 11.13 -21.97
N LYS A 256 2.18 10.80 -21.00
CA LYS A 256 2.49 10.84 -19.57
C LYS A 256 3.72 9.99 -19.22
N LEU A 257 3.78 8.76 -19.73
CA LEU A 257 4.87 7.83 -19.43
C LEU A 257 6.22 8.25 -20.05
N LYS A 258 6.21 8.89 -21.22
CA LYS A 258 7.44 9.28 -21.95
C LYS A 258 7.93 10.70 -21.66
N HIS A 259 7.01 11.60 -21.36
CA HIS A 259 7.27 13.05 -21.29
C HIS A 259 6.69 13.69 -20.02
N GLY A 260 6.15 12.90 -19.09
CA GLY A 260 5.53 13.43 -17.89
C GLY A 260 6.54 14.07 -16.95
N TYR A 261 6.30 15.32 -16.58
CA TYR A 261 7.13 16.09 -15.68
C TYR A 261 6.24 16.92 -14.75
N ALA A 262 6.54 16.94 -13.45
CA ALA A 262 5.69 17.53 -12.43
C ALA A 262 5.96 19.01 -12.14
N ILE A 263 6.97 19.62 -12.78
CA ILE A 263 7.36 21.02 -12.53
C ILE A 263 7.44 21.79 -13.86
N PRO A 264 6.37 22.48 -14.27
CA PRO A 264 6.30 23.11 -15.59
C PRO A 264 7.39 24.16 -15.84
N ASP A 265 7.82 24.86 -14.78
CA ASP A 265 8.82 25.92 -14.87
C ASP A 265 10.21 25.44 -15.33
N LYS A 266 10.50 24.14 -15.22
CA LYS A 266 11.75 23.55 -15.70
C LYS A 266 11.66 22.99 -17.12
N VAL A 267 10.48 23.04 -17.74
CA VAL A 267 10.26 22.63 -19.12
C VAL A 267 10.50 23.82 -20.04
N ALA A 268 11.22 23.60 -21.15
CA ALA A 268 11.47 24.65 -22.12
C ALA A 268 10.17 25.08 -22.82
N GLU A 269 9.94 26.39 -22.96
CA GLU A 269 8.66 26.94 -23.47
C GLU A 269 8.28 26.45 -24.88
N LYS A 270 9.26 26.12 -25.72
CA LYS A 270 9.06 25.71 -27.12
C LYS A 270 9.22 24.22 -27.34
N GLU A 271 9.28 23.43 -26.27
CA GLU A 271 9.42 21.98 -26.38
C GLU A 271 8.06 21.34 -26.71
N GLU A 272 8.03 20.59 -27.82
CA GLU A 272 6.82 19.98 -28.35
C GLU A 272 7.02 18.50 -28.67
N ILE A 273 5.94 17.74 -28.50
CA ILE A 273 5.83 16.32 -28.84
C ILE A 273 5.07 16.23 -30.15
N ASN A 274 5.69 15.65 -31.18
CA ASN A 274 4.96 15.31 -32.40
C ASN A 274 4.07 14.07 -32.16
N LEU A 275 2.76 14.26 -32.17
CA LEU A 275 1.78 13.22 -31.85
C LEU A 275 1.81 12.06 -32.84
N SER A 276 2.06 12.35 -34.13
CA SER A 276 2.17 11.33 -35.19
C SER A 276 3.30 10.31 -34.97
N LYS A 277 4.31 10.65 -34.14
CA LYS A 277 5.38 9.73 -33.76
C LYS A 277 4.96 8.71 -32.70
N LEU A 278 3.88 8.99 -31.98
CA LEU A 278 3.32 8.13 -30.94
C LEU A 278 2.12 7.35 -31.46
N ASP A 279 1.25 8.00 -32.23
CA ASP A 279 0.11 7.39 -32.90
C ASP A 279 0.01 7.92 -34.34
N LYS A 280 0.13 7.03 -35.33
CA LYS A 280 0.13 7.41 -36.75
C LYS A 280 -1.21 7.98 -37.24
N THR A 281 -2.28 7.81 -36.47
CA THR A 281 -3.62 8.33 -36.80
C THR A 281 -3.82 9.76 -36.32
N GLU A 282 -2.89 10.29 -35.52
CA GLU A 282 -2.96 11.61 -34.92
C GLU A 282 -2.04 12.58 -35.67
N GLU A 283 -2.49 13.82 -35.82
CA GLU A 283 -1.75 14.90 -36.47
C GLU A 283 -1.43 16.02 -35.48
N GLY A 284 -0.36 16.77 -35.74
CA GLY A 284 0.02 17.93 -34.95
C GLY A 284 1.02 17.66 -33.83
N ALA A 285 1.13 18.64 -32.93
CA ALA A 285 2.09 18.64 -31.84
C ALA A 285 1.45 19.10 -30.53
N ALA A 286 1.95 18.57 -29.42
CA ALA A 286 1.53 18.95 -28.07
C ALA A 286 2.69 19.62 -27.33
N SER A 287 2.42 20.74 -26.65
CA SER A 287 3.42 21.39 -25.80
C SER A 287 3.73 20.53 -24.57
N ILE A 288 5.00 20.24 -24.31
CA ILE A 288 5.42 19.51 -23.10
C ILE A 288 5.12 20.34 -21.85
N LYS A 289 5.28 21.67 -21.93
CA LYS A 289 4.99 22.56 -20.81
C LYS A 289 3.52 22.49 -20.42
N TYR A 290 2.61 22.50 -21.40
CA TYR A 290 1.17 22.36 -21.12
C TYR A 290 0.83 20.99 -20.51
N VAL A 291 1.47 19.90 -20.98
CA VAL A 291 1.32 18.58 -20.35
C VAL A 291 1.82 18.59 -18.90
N ALA A 292 2.95 19.24 -18.63
CA ALA A 292 3.49 19.39 -17.29
C ALA A 292 2.53 20.19 -16.37
N GLU A 293 1.90 21.26 -16.87
CA GLU A 293 0.91 22.05 -16.11
C GLU A 293 -0.29 21.20 -15.70
N ILE A 294 -0.77 20.33 -16.60
CA ILE A 294 -1.85 19.37 -16.29
C ILE A 294 -1.41 18.37 -15.21
N ILE A 295 -0.20 17.80 -15.36
CA ILE A 295 0.36 16.84 -14.41
C ILE A 295 0.54 17.47 -13.02
N GLU A 296 1.14 18.65 -12.96
CA GLU A 296 1.36 19.40 -11.73
C GLU A 296 0.03 19.68 -11.02
N ALA A 297 -0.98 20.17 -11.74
CA ALA A 297 -2.29 20.48 -11.16
C ALA A 297 -2.91 19.26 -10.46
N ARG A 298 -2.90 18.10 -11.12
CA ARG A 298 -3.47 16.87 -10.54
C ARG A 298 -2.62 16.29 -9.42
N LEU A 299 -1.29 16.33 -9.53
CA LEU A 299 -0.41 15.90 -8.44
C LEU A 299 -0.57 16.81 -7.22
N ASN A 300 -0.69 18.12 -7.41
CA ASN A 300 -0.95 19.06 -6.32
C ASN A 300 -2.27 18.76 -5.63
N GLU A 301 -3.35 18.45 -6.35
CA GLU A 301 -4.62 18.05 -5.72
C GLU A 301 -4.46 16.79 -4.85
N ILE A 302 -3.78 15.75 -5.36
CA ILE A 302 -3.51 14.53 -4.57
C ILE A 302 -2.71 14.87 -3.31
N LEU A 303 -1.66 15.69 -3.45
CA LEU A 303 -0.79 16.08 -2.33
C LEU A 303 -1.54 16.97 -1.33
N MET A 304 -2.44 17.83 -1.77
CA MET A 304 -3.26 18.66 -0.88
C MET A 304 -4.25 17.81 -0.07
N MET A 305 -4.84 16.75 -0.66
CA MET A 305 -5.66 15.79 0.10
C MET A 305 -4.84 15.02 1.14
N ILE A 306 -3.59 14.66 0.83
CA ILE A 306 -2.67 14.08 1.81
C ILE A 306 -2.35 15.09 2.92
N LYS A 307 -2.15 16.35 2.57
CA LYS A 307 -1.92 17.44 3.53
C LYS A 307 -3.10 17.63 4.47
N GLU A 308 -4.33 17.54 3.96
CA GLU A 308 -5.55 17.55 4.78
C GLU A 308 -5.55 16.39 5.77
N SER A 309 -5.23 15.16 5.31
CA SER A 309 -5.12 13.99 6.20
C SER A 309 -4.03 14.13 7.27
N LEU A 310 -2.90 14.77 6.94
CA LEU A 310 -1.85 15.07 7.90
C LEU A 310 -2.27 16.14 8.92
N ASN A 311 -3.09 17.11 8.52
CA ASN A 311 -3.63 18.12 9.41
C ASN A 311 -4.61 17.52 10.44
N GLU A 312 -5.40 16.52 10.07
CA GLU A 312 -6.34 15.84 10.98
C GLU A 312 -5.65 15.20 12.21
N ILE A 313 -4.36 14.87 12.09
CA ILE A 313 -3.55 14.25 13.14
C ILE A 313 -2.43 15.18 13.67
N ASP A 314 -2.50 16.48 13.37
CA ASP A 314 -1.49 17.47 13.75
C ASP A 314 -0.05 17.10 13.31
N ARG A 315 0.11 16.53 12.10
CA ARG A 315 1.41 16.15 11.50
C ARG A 315 1.75 16.86 10.19
N ASP A 316 0.97 17.86 9.78
CA ASP A 316 1.35 18.71 8.63
C ASP A 316 2.68 19.43 8.89
N GLY A 317 3.64 19.26 7.98
CA GLY A 317 5.02 19.76 8.13
C GLY A 317 5.84 19.12 9.26
N ASN A 318 5.28 18.19 10.04
CA ASN A 318 5.88 17.66 11.27
C ASN A 318 6.17 16.15 11.17
N LEU A 319 6.84 15.72 10.09
CA LEU A 319 7.35 14.37 9.93
C LEU A 319 8.84 14.42 9.59
N PRO A 320 9.74 14.33 10.59
CA PRO A 320 11.19 14.48 10.41
C PRO A 320 11.84 13.59 9.34
N ALA A 321 11.37 12.35 9.15
CA ALA A 321 11.83 11.47 8.06
C ALA A 321 11.13 11.74 6.71
N GLY A 322 10.08 12.57 6.72
CA GLY A 322 9.42 13.09 5.53
C GLY A 322 8.51 12.08 4.83
N VAL A 323 8.50 12.16 3.51
CA VAL A 323 7.61 11.42 2.62
C VAL A 323 8.40 10.40 1.82
N VAL A 324 7.93 9.16 1.79
CA VAL A 324 8.43 8.11 0.91
C VAL A 324 7.36 7.82 -0.14
N LEU A 325 7.65 8.11 -1.40
CA LEU A 325 6.75 7.89 -2.54
C LEU A 325 6.97 6.51 -3.14
N THR A 326 5.89 5.83 -3.53
CA THR A 326 5.94 4.57 -4.26
C THR A 326 4.77 4.44 -5.25
N GLY A 327 4.67 3.30 -5.93
CA GLY A 327 3.67 3.06 -6.95
C GLY A 327 4.07 3.59 -8.34
N GLY A 328 3.18 3.41 -9.31
CA GLY A 328 3.44 3.81 -10.69
C GLY A 328 3.54 5.33 -10.88
N GLY A 329 2.77 6.10 -10.10
CA GLY A 329 2.78 7.57 -10.14
C GLY A 329 4.05 8.20 -9.57
N ALA A 330 4.76 7.51 -8.67
CA ALA A 330 6.05 7.98 -8.14
C ALA A 330 7.18 8.03 -9.19
N LYS A 331 6.94 7.49 -10.40
CA LYS A 331 7.88 7.51 -11.52
C LYS A 331 7.80 8.78 -12.37
N ILE A 332 6.85 9.68 -12.10
CA ILE A 332 6.76 10.97 -12.81
C ILE A 332 7.96 11.83 -12.41
N ASP A 333 8.69 12.33 -13.39
CA ASP A 333 9.86 13.16 -13.14
C ASP A 333 9.49 14.47 -12.42
N GLY A 334 10.33 14.92 -11.49
CA GLY A 334 10.08 16.12 -10.69
C GLY A 334 9.09 15.94 -9.52
N ILE A 335 8.43 14.78 -9.39
CA ILE A 335 7.42 14.57 -8.34
C ILE A 335 7.95 14.75 -6.91
N VAL A 336 9.22 14.37 -6.68
CA VAL A 336 9.88 14.51 -5.37
C VAL A 336 9.99 15.97 -4.96
N GLU A 337 10.33 16.86 -5.88
CA GLU A 337 10.47 18.29 -5.60
C GLU A 337 9.11 18.95 -5.43
N LEU A 338 8.12 18.59 -6.25
CA LEU A 338 6.73 19.04 -6.07
C LEU A 338 6.19 18.61 -4.69
N THR A 339 6.45 17.37 -4.27
CA THR A 339 6.04 16.85 -2.96
C THR A 339 6.69 17.65 -1.83
N LYS A 340 7.98 17.98 -1.94
CA LYS A 340 8.69 18.81 -0.95
C LYS A 340 8.06 20.19 -0.82
N SER A 341 7.74 20.85 -1.94
CA SER A 341 7.14 22.19 -1.91
C SER A 341 5.72 22.18 -1.36
N THR A 342 4.90 21.19 -1.72
CA THR A 342 3.47 21.17 -1.36
C THR A 342 3.24 20.74 0.10
N LEU A 343 3.96 19.70 0.54
CA LEU A 343 3.83 19.16 1.89
C LEU A 343 4.78 19.81 2.92
N CYS A 344 5.73 20.64 2.48
CA CYS A 344 6.76 21.23 3.35
C CYS A 344 7.56 20.17 4.14
N LEU A 345 7.72 18.97 3.58
CA LEU A 345 8.42 17.84 4.17
C LEU A 345 9.57 17.39 3.26
N PRO A 346 10.65 16.77 3.79
CA PRO A 346 11.58 16.00 2.96
C PRO A 346 10.80 14.95 2.16
N ALA A 347 11.26 14.63 0.95
CA ALA A 347 10.64 13.60 0.14
C ALA A 347 11.68 12.82 -0.66
N GLN A 348 11.37 11.55 -0.92
CA GLN A 348 12.15 10.66 -1.78
C GLN A 348 11.25 9.56 -2.37
N VAL A 349 11.69 8.95 -3.47
CA VAL A 349 11.09 7.70 -3.95
C VAL A 349 11.66 6.55 -3.12
N GLY A 350 10.79 5.68 -2.63
CA GLY A 350 11.15 4.51 -1.84
C GLY A 350 11.98 3.52 -2.64
N LYS A 351 12.98 2.95 -1.97
CA LYS A 351 13.79 1.85 -2.48
C LYS A 351 13.73 0.70 -1.48
N PRO A 352 13.64 -0.56 -1.93
CA PRO A 352 13.71 -1.70 -1.02
C PRO A 352 14.96 -1.63 -0.13
N ILE A 353 14.77 -1.64 1.19
CA ILE A 353 15.87 -1.57 2.17
C ILE A 353 16.39 -2.94 2.60
N LEU A 354 15.68 -4.01 2.22
CA LEU A 354 16.00 -5.37 2.62
C LEU A 354 16.99 -6.00 1.65
N GLU A 355 17.92 -6.79 2.18
CA GLU A 355 18.76 -7.69 1.39
C GLU A 355 17.87 -8.82 0.85
N ILE A 356 17.24 -8.54 -0.28
CA ILE A 356 16.54 -9.52 -1.09
C ILE A 356 17.50 -9.95 -2.19
N SER A 357 17.66 -11.26 -2.37
CA SER A 357 18.48 -11.85 -3.42
C SER A 357 17.61 -12.54 -4.49
N GLY A 358 18.23 -13.04 -5.56
CA GLY A 358 17.53 -13.66 -6.70
C GLY A 358 17.20 -12.66 -7.80
N LEU A 359 15.93 -12.53 -8.18
CA LEU A 359 15.47 -11.72 -9.32
C LEU A 359 15.45 -10.20 -9.08
N VAL A 360 16.38 -9.68 -8.30
CA VAL A 360 16.40 -8.29 -7.78
C VAL A 360 16.36 -7.25 -8.90
N ASP A 361 17.13 -7.44 -9.98
CA ASP A 361 17.19 -6.50 -11.11
C ASP A 361 15.84 -6.34 -11.84
N LYS A 362 14.95 -7.33 -11.73
CA LYS A 362 13.62 -7.28 -12.34
C LYS A 362 12.58 -6.58 -11.47
N VAL A 363 12.89 -6.33 -10.19
CA VAL A 363 11.92 -5.85 -9.20
C VAL A 363 12.33 -4.56 -8.51
N ASP A 364 13.44 -3.93 -8.91
CA ASP A 364 13.85 -2.58 -8.48
C ASP A 364 13.01 -1.46 -9.13
N ASP A 365 11.71 -1.70 -9.26
CA ASP A 365 10.72 -0.72 -9.74
C ASP A 365 9.65 -0.57 -8.64
N PRO A 366 9.28 0.68 -8.23
CA PRO A 366 8.26 0.94 -7.21
C PRO A 366 6.93 0.20 -7.42
N ILE A 367 6.62 -0.23 -8.65
CA ILE A 367 5.42 -1.02 -8.91
C ILE A 367 5.40 -2.39 -8.23
N TYR A 368 6.56 -2.94 -7.83
CA TYR A 368 6.65 -4.27 -7.22
C TYR A 368 6.64 -4.22 -5.68
N SER A 369 6.85 -3.04 -5.07
CA SER A 369 7.07 -2.91 -3.62
C SER A 369 5.96 -3.53 -2.78
N THR A 370 4.70 -3.39 -3.21
CA THR A 370 3.54 -3.97 -2.52
C THR A 370 3.55 -5.50 -2.56
N SER A 371 3.71 -6.11 -3.74
CA SER A 371 3.78 -7.58 -3.88
C SER A 371 4.94 -8.21 -3.09
N ILE A 372 6.10 -7.54 -3.06
CA ILE A 372 7.26 -7.96 -2.25
C ILE A 372 6.94 -7.85 -0.76
N GLY A 373 6.28 -6.76 -0.34
CA GLY A 373 5.85 -6.56 1.03
C GLY A 373 4.88 -7.63 1.49
N LEU A 374 3.92 -8.02 0.66
CA LEU A 374 2.94 -9.06 0.97
C LEU A 374 3.62 -10.44 1.10
N MET A 375 4.57 -10.74 0.21
CA MET A 375 5.38 -11.95 0.27
C MET A 375 6.22 -12.01 1.56
N LEU A 376 6.84 -10.90 1.97
CA LEU A 376 7.60 -10.81 3.21
C LEU A 376 6.70 -10.84 4.45
N TYR A 377 5.50 -10.27 4.37
CA TYR A 377 4.51 -10.36 5.42
C TYR A 377 4.17 -11.84 5.69
N GLY A 378 3.96 -12.64 4.64
CA GLY A 378 3.71 -14.07 4.77
C GLY A 378 4.88 -14.87 5.37
N LYS A 379 6.14 -14.43 5.18
CA LYS A 379 7.32 -15.02 5.83
C LYS A 379 7.16 -15.07 7.35
N SER A 380 6.68 -13.98 7.96
CA SER A 380 6.53 -13.88 9.41
C SER A 380 5.57 -14.94 9.98
N LYS A 381 4.57 -15.33 9.18
CA LYS A 381 3.58 -16.37 9.54
C LYS A 381 4.13 -17.78 9.41
N ILE A 382 5.05 -18.03 8.48
CA ILE A 382 5.71 -19.35 8.34
C ILE A 382 6.55 -19.69 9.59
N GLY A 383 7.08 -18.69 10.29
CA GLY A 383 7.86 -18.85 11.52
C GLY A 383 7.07 -18.86 12.83
N GLY A 384 5.73 -18.78 12.80
CA GLY A 384 4.90 -18.66 14.00
C GLY A 384 5.03 -17.33 14.75
N GLY A 385 5.60 -16.30 14.12
CA GLY A 385 5.65 -14.96 14.68
C GLY A 385 4.32 -14.25 14.46
N ASN A 386 3.81 -13.59 15.50
CA ASN A 386 2.77 -12.58 15.31
C ASN A 386 3.39 -11.43 14.51
N SER A 387 2.92 -11.22 13.28
CA SER A 387 3.11 -9.95 12.59
C SER A 387 2.20 -8.93 13.26
N PHE A 388 2.79 -8.15 14.15
CA PHE A 388 2.60 -6.73 14.46
C PHE A 388 3.30 -6.46 15.79
#